data_AF-A0A846GF66-F1
#
_entry.id   AF-A0A846GF66-F1
#
_cell.length_a   1.000
_cell.length_b   1.000
_cell.length_c   1.000
_cell.angle_alpha   90.00
_cell.angle_beta   90.00
_cell.angle_gamma   90.00
#
_symmetry.space_group_name_H-M   'P 1'
#
loop_
_entity.id
_entity.type
_entity.pdbx_description
1 polymer ?
#
loop_
_entity_poly.entity_id
_entity_poly.type
_entity_poly.pdbx_seq_one_letter_code
_entity_poly.pdbx_strand_id
1 'polypeptide(L)'
;MEITGASQASEDIRNGKIKLCTLPQVPEREFPRNINPTRAEIIRVIEKTWVNGTKIHYCFFDHTKGHNSPAKWTGSQDDKQVVREAFKEWKALGIGLEFEEVDFPPDAEVRIGFQQGDGSWSYLGTDVLNIPLNQRTMNFGWPLADDAYGKETALHEVGHTLALPHEHQNPKAGIQWNEDAVRASLSGPPNNWLSETIEYNILLDILPGLKARGFLLSHSSSAG
;
A
#
# COMPACT_ATOMS: atom_id res chain seq x y z
N MET A 1 0.27 -29.28 23.89
CA MET A 1 -0.82 -28.39 23.45
C MET A 1 -0.42 -27.90 22.09
N GLU A 2 -0.82 -28.63 21.06
CA GLU A 2 -0.35 -28.45 19.68
C GLU A 2 -0.86 -27.14 19.10
N ILE A 3 0.00 -26.49 18.32
CA ILE A 3 -0.28 -25.25 17.60
C ILE A 3 -1.19 -25.59 16.40
N THR A 4 -2.49 -25.70 16.64
CA THR A 4 -3.51 -26.00 15.62
C THR A 4 -3.84 -24.81 14.71
N GLY A 5 -3.40 -23.59 15.04
CA GLY A 5 -3.73 -22.38 14.26
C GLY A 5 -2.89 -22.15 13.00
N ALA A 6 -1.63 -22.58 12.98
CA ALA A 6 -0.73 -22.34 11.83
C ALA A 6 -1.09 -23.21 10.61
N SER A 7 -1.60 -24.42 10.86
CA SER A 7 -2.06 -25.35 9.81
C SER A 7 -3.27 -24.78 9.07
N GLN A 8 -4.25 -24.24 9.78
CA GLN A 8 -5.47 -23.68 9.19
C GLN A 8 -5.18 -22.43 8.34
N ALA A 9 -4.37 -21.49 8.85
CA ALA A 9 -3.97 -20.30 8.10
C ALA A 9 -3.18 -20.66 6.82
N SER A 10 -2.31 -21.68 6.88
CA SER A 10 -1.57 -22.16 5.71
C SER A 10 -2.45 -22.84 4.66
N GLU A 11 -3.55 -23.48 5.05
CA GLU A 11 -4.55 -24.04 4.13
C GLU A 11 -5.45 -22.97 3.55
N ASP A 12 -5.82 -21.96 4.33
CA ASP A 12 -6.64 -20.84 3.86
C ASP A 12 -5.86 -19.94 2.90
N ILE A 13 -4.55 -19.74 3.10
CA ILE A 13 -3.66 -19.13 2.10
C ILE A 13 -3.67 -19.99 0.83
N ARG A 14 -3.35 -21.29 0.92
CA ARG A 14 -3.26 -22.21 -0.23
C ARG A 14 -4.55 -22.31 -1.04
N ASN A 15 -5.71 -22.20 -0.39
CA ASN A 15 -7.03 -22.23 -1.03
C ASN A 15 -7.50 -20.85 -1.54
N GLY A 16 -6.65 -19.82 -1.50
CA GLY A 16 -6.96 -18.48 -2.00
C GLY A 16 -7.95 -17.70 -1.13
N LYS A 17 -8.18 -18.12 0.12
CA LYS A 17 -9.05 -17.39 1.05
C LYS A 17 -8.35 -16.18 1.68
N ILE A 18 -7.03 -16.19 1.78
CA ILE A 18 -6.25 -15.04 2.26
C ILE A 18 -5.68 -14.30 1.04
N LYS A 19 -6.21 -13.10 0.81
CA LYS A 19 -5.78 -12.19 -0.25
C LYS A 19 -4.77 -11.22 0.34
N LEU A 20 -3.61 -11.10 -0.30
CA LEU A 20 -2.54 -10.20 0.14
C LEU A 20 -2.41 -9.05 -0.83
N CYS A 21 -2.32 -7.84 -0.28
CA CYS A 21 -2.00 -6.63 -1.03
C CYS A 21 -0.48 -6.49 -1.18
N THR A 22 -0.08 -5.73 -2.19
CA THR A 22 1.34 -5.43 -2.46
C THR A 22 1.55 -3.94 -2.63
N LEU A 23 2.71 -3.44 -2.21
CA LEU A 23 3.20 -2.10 -2.56
C LEU A 23 4.13 -2.21 -3.77
N PRO A 24 3.85 -1.49 -4.87
CA PRO A 24 4.81 -1.37 -5.96
C PRO A 24 6.11 -0.72 -5.48
N GLN A 25 7.25 -1.22 -5.96
CA GLN A 25 8.56 -0.62 -5.64
C GLN A 25 8.81 0.60 -6.54
N VAL A 26 9.20 1.71 -5.91
CA VAL A 26 9.64 2.94 -6.59
C VAL A 26 11.08 3.21 -6.17
N PRO A 27 12.00 3.50 -7.12
CA PRO A 27 13.37 3.81 -6.78
C PRO A 27 13.47 4.96 -5.77
N GLU A 28 14.22 4.76 -4.69
CA GLU A 28 14.42 5.82 -3.71
C GLU A 28 15.25 6.97 -4.28
N ARG A 29 14.97 8.18 -3.80
CA ARG A 29 15.82 9.32 -4.07
C ARG A 29 17.23 9.10 -3.54
N GLU A 30 18.20 9.24 -4.44
CA GLU A 30 19.61 9.27 -4.09
C GLU A 30 20.00 10.65 -3.55
N PHE A 31 20.76 10.65 -2.46
CA PHE A 31 21.33 11.86 -1.88
C PHE A 31 22.86 11.82 -1.95
N PRO A 32 23.51 12.97 -2.22
CA PRO A 32 24.95 13.09 -2.06
C PRO A 32 25.41 12.68 -0.65
N ARG A 33 26.60 12.08 -0.55
CA ARG A 33 27.14 11.54 0.73
C ARG A 33 27.31 12.58 1.85
N ASN A 34 27.28 13.87 1.53
CA ASN A 34 27.37 14.96 2.51
C ASN A 34 26.03 15.30 3.17
N ILE A 35 24.92 14.71 2.72
CA ILE A 35 23.63 14.86 3.39
C ILE A 35 23.59 13.94 4.61
N ASN A 36 23.20 14.50 5.77
CA ASN A 36 23.03 13.73 6.99
C ASN A 36 22.01 12.58 6.78
N PRO A 37 22.30 11.34 7.22
CA PRO A 37 21.42 10.19 6.98
C PRO A 37 19.99 10.36 7.52
N THR A 38 19.84 10.89 8.74
CA THR A 38 18.51 11.16 9.32
C THR A 38 17.75 12.20 8.51
N ARG A 39 18.43 13.21 7.98
CA ARG A 39 17.81 14.20 7.09
C ARG A 39 17.38 13.56 5.77
N ALA A 40 18.22 12.72 5.17
CA ALA A 40 17.87 12.01 3.94
C ALA A 40 16.63 11.12 4.16
N GLU A 41 16.57 10.39 5.28
CA GLU A 41 15.44 9.55 5.66
C GLU A 41 14.13 10.35 5.83
N ILE A 42 14.17 11.46 6.58
CA ILE A 42 13.00 12.34 6.75
C ILE A 42 12.51 12.89 5.40
N ILE A 43 13.43 13.27 4.50
CA ILE A 43 13.04 13.78 3.17
C ILE A 43 12.31 12.68 2.39
N ARG A 44 12.77 11.43 2.41
CA ARG A 44 12.11 10.30 1.72
C ARG A 44 10.71 10.00 2.23
N VAL A 45 10.47 10.22 3.52
CA VAL A 45 9.13 10.05 4.11
C VAL A 45 8.23 11.22 3.71
N ILE A 46 8.70 12.44 3.91
CA ILE A 46 7.88 13.65 3.68
C ILE A 46 7.60 13.85 2.20
N GLU A 47 8.54 13.53 1.30
CA GLU A 47 8.37 13.77 -0.15
C GLU A 47 7.20 12.99 -0.75
N LYS A 48 6.80 11.87 -0.12
CA LYS A 48 5.63 11.06 -0.50
C LYS A 48 4.31 11.66 -0.04
N THR A 49 4.31 12.59 0.91
CA THR A 49 3.09 13.10 1.55
C THR A 49 2.44 14.20 0.71
N TRP A 50 1.11 14.20 0.63
CA TRP A 50 0.35 15.29 0.01
C TRP A 50 0.33 16.54 0.89
N VAL A 51 0.35 17.71 0.25
CA VAL A 51 0.20 18.98 0.96
C VAL A 51 -1.26 19.13 1.42
N ASN A 52 -1.46 19.64 2.63
CA ASN A 52 -2.79 19.94 3.13
C ASN A 52 -3.53 20.91 2.19
N GLY A 53 -4.80 20.64 1.90
CA GLY A 53 -5.63 21.36 0.93
C GLY A 53 -5.45 20.91 -0.52
N THR A 54 -4.57 19.93 -0.79
CA THR A 54 -4.48 19.35 -2.13
C THR A 54 -5.80 18.67 -2.50
N LYS A 55 -6.28 19.00 -3.70
CA LYS A 55 -7.32 18.23 -4.38
C LYS A 55 -6.64 17.19 -5.28
N ILE A 56 -6.91 15.92 -5.00
CA ILE A 56 -6.41 14.77 -5.75
C ILE A 56 -7.50 14.33 -6.72
N HIS A 57 -7.19 14.31 -8.00
CA HIS A 57 -8.08 13.81 -9.03
C HIS A 57 -7.86 12.31 -9.19
N TYR A 58 -8.95 11.56 -9.21
CA TYR A 58 -8.92 10.13 -9.50
C TYR A 58 -9.80 9.78 -10.69
N CYS A 59 -9.44 8.74 -11.41
CA CYS A 59 -10.27 8.22 -12.49
C CYS A 59 -10.23 6.69 -12.51
N PHE A 60 -11.22 6.10 -13.18
CA PHE A 60 -11.22 4.69 -13.51
C PHE A 60 -10.83 4.46 -14.96
N PHE A 61 -9.91 3.54 -15.21
CA PHE A 61 -9.66 3.03 -16.55
C PHE A 61 -10.94 2.38 -17.10
N ASP A 62 -11.31 2.79 -18.31
CA ASP A 62 -12.51 2.31 -18.97
C ASP A 62 -12.26 2.22 -20.47
N HIS A 63 -12.20 0.99 -20.99
CA HIS A 63 -11.96 0.74 -22.41
C HIS A 63 -13.09 1.24 -23.31
N THR A 64 -14.30 1.44 -22.75
CA THR A 64 -15.47 1.90 -23.50
C THR A 64 -15.46 3.41 -23.76
N LYS A 65 -14.64 4.17 -23.00
CA LYS A 65 -14.53 5.63 -23.12
C LYS A 65 -13.50 6.10 -24.17
N GLY A 66 -12.89 5.19 -24.94
CA GLY A 66 -11.97 5.58 -26.02
C GLY A 66 -10.58 6.03 -25.56
N HIS A 67 -10.20 5.77 -24.30
CA HIS A 67 -8.92 6.19 -23.72
C HIS A 67 -7.74 5.24 -24.01
N ASN A 68 -7.87 4.35 -25.02
CA ASN A 68 -6.91 3.27 -25.31
C ASN A 68 -6.57 2.40 -24.08
N SER A 69 -7.52 2.23 -23.17
CA SER A 69 -7.36 1.38 -22.00
C SER A 69 -7.58 -0.10 -22.36
N PRO A 70 -6.77 -1.04 -21.84
CA PRO A 70 -7.06 -2.46 -21.89
C PRO A 70 -8.42 -2.79 -21.27
N ALA A 71 -9.21 -3.67 -21.90
CA ALA A 71 -10.51 -4.10 -21.39
C ALA A 71 -10.42 -4.75 -20.00
N LYS A 72 -9.36 -5.52 -19.76
CA LYS A 72 -9.07 -6.15 -18.47
C LYS A 72 -8.85 -5.19 -17.30
N TRP A 73 -8.68 -3.89 -17.55
CA TRP A 73 -8.56 -2.88 -16.49
C TRP A 73 -9.90 -2.25 -16.12
N THR A 74 -10.95 -2.52 -16.88
CA THR A 74 -12.27 -1.92 -16.66
C THR A 74 -13.01 -2.69 -15.56
N GLY A 75 -13.34 -2.00 -14.47
CA GLY A 75 -14.16 -2.53 -13.39
C GLY A 75 -15.66 -2.41 -13.66
N SER A 76 -16.44 -3.20 -12.92
CA SER A 76 -17.91 -3.07 -12.90
C SER A 76 -18.32 -1.73 -12.27
N GLN A 77 -19.57 -1.31 -12.47
CA GLN A 77 -20.06 -0.08 -11.83
C GLN A 77 -20.15 -0.24 -10.30
N ASP A 78 -20.47 -1.44 -9.83
CA ASP A 78 -20.56 -1.74 -8.40
C ASP A 78 -19.18 -1.70 -7.75
N ASP A 79 -18.14 -2.27 -8.37
CA ASP A 79 -16.77 -2.17 -7.85
C ASP A 79 -16.27 -0.73 -7.83
N LYS A 80 -16.53 0.04 -8.91
CA LYS A 80 -16.21 1.48 -8.95
C LYS A 80 -16.92 2.23 -7.83
N GLN A 81 -18.15 1.86 -7.52
CA GLN A 81 -18.92 2.47 -6.43
C GLN A 81 -18.30 2.21 -5.05
N VAL A 82 -17.81 1.00 -4.77
CA VAL A 82 -17.08 0.69 -3.53
C VAL A 82 -15.84 1.59 -3.39
N VAL A 83 -15.08 1.81 -4.47
CA VAL A 83 -13.90 2.67 -4.44
C VAL A 83 -14.27 4.14 -4.20
N ARG A 84 -15.36 4.63 -4.82
CA ARG A 84 -15.88 5.99 -4.54
C ARG A 84 -16.25 6.17 -3.08
N GLU A 85 -16.84 5.15 -2.46
CA GLU A 85 -17.19 5.17 -1.04
C GLU A 85 -15.95 5.21 -0.15
N ALA A 86 -14.89 4.45 -0.48
CA ALA A 86 -13.62 4.53 0.23
C ALA A 86 -13.01 5.95 0.19
N PHE A 87 -12.99 6.62 -0.97
CA PHE A 87 -12.54 8.03 -1.05
C PHE A 87 -13.41 8.97 -0.20
N LYS A 88 -14.73 8.77 -0.20
CA LYS A 88 -15.65 9.57 0.63
C LYS A 88 -15.40 9.37 2.12
N GLU A 89 -15.13 8.15 2.55
CA GLU A 89 -14.85 7.84 3.96
C GLU A 89 -13.54 8.49 4.42
N TRP A 90 -12.47 8.38 3.63
CA TRP A 90 -11.23 9.09 3.92
C TRP A 90 -11.43 10.61 3.99
N LYS A 91 -12.19 11.19 3.06
CA LYS A 91 -12.53 12.62 3.09
C LYS A 91 -13.29 13.02 4.35
N ALA A 92 -14.25 12.19 4.78
CA ALA A 92 -15.10 12.47 5.94
C ALA A 92 -14.33 12.56 7.26
N LEU A 93 -13.12 11.99 7.33
CA LEU A 93 -12.24 12.09 8.50
C LEU A 93 -11.62 13.49 8.68
N GLY A 94 -11.78 14.41 7.73
CA GLY A 94 -11.23 15.77 7.84
C GLY A 94 -9.71 15.80 7.74
N ILE A 95 -9.11 14.88 6.98
CA ILE A 95 -7.66 14.78 6.74
C ILE A 95 -7.08 15.95 5.93
N GLY A 96 -7.94 16.90 5.53
CA GLY A 96 -7.53 18.10 4.81
C GLY A 96 -7.16 17.87 3.35
N LEU A 97 -7.55 16.72 2.78
CA LEU A 97 -7.44 16.42 1.36
C LEU A 97 -8.82 16.41 0.71
N GLU A 98 -8.87 16.83 -0.55
CA GLU A 98 -10.07 16.79 -1.38
C GLU A 98 -9.90 15.73 -2.47
N PHE A 99 -10.99 15.09 -2.87
CA PHE A 99 -10.99 14.11 -3.97
C PHE A 99 -12.02 14.48 -5.02
N GLU A 100 -11.64 14.39 -6.29
CA GLU A 100 -12.52 14.65 -7.42
C GLU A 100 -12.39 13.53 -8.46
N GLU A 101 -13.52 12.92 -8.83
CA GLU A 101 -13.55 11.96 -9.93
C GLU A 101 -13.53 12.71 -11.25
N VAL A 102 -12.59 12.36 -12.12
CA VAL A 102 -12.50 12.87 -13.50
C VAL A 102 -12.65 11.72 -14.49
N ASP A 103 -13.05 12.06 -15.71
CA ASP A 103 -13.35 11.06 -16.73
C ASP A 103 -12.12 10.56 -17.49
N PHE A 104 -11.05 11.35 -17.59
CA PHE A 104 -9.92 11.09 -18.48
C PHE A 104 -8.61 10.83 -17.71
N PRO A 105 -7.86 9.73 -17.99
CA PRO A 105 -6.66 9.40 -17.21
C PRO A 105 -5.55 10.45 -17.19
N PRO A 106 -5.27 11.19 -18.28
CA PRO A 106 -4.34 12.32 -18.25
C PRO A 106 -4.71 13.47 -17.29
N ASP A 107 -5.98 13.57 -16.87
CA ASP A 107 -6.45 14.60 -15.94
C ASP A 107 -6.42 14.11 -14.47
N ALA A 108 -5.94 12.89 -14.22
CA ALA A 108 -5.95 12.25 -12.91
C ALA A 108 -4.55 11.89 -12.41
N GLU A 109 -4.22 12.27 -11.16
CA GLU A 109 -3.05 11.75 -10.45
C GLU A 109 -3.24 10.26 -10.13
N VAL A 110 -4.46 9.88 -9.71
CA VAL A 110 -4.78 8.50 -9.29
C VAL A 110 -5.59 7.79 -10.38
N ARG A 111 -5.02 6.75 -10.99
CA ARG A 111 -5.60 6.04 -12.15
C ARG A 111 -5.83 4.58 -11.80
N ILE A 112 -7.09 4.21 -11.64
CA ILE A 112 -7.50 2.96 -11.02
C ILE A 112 -7.90 1.93 -12.08
N GLY A 113 -7.37 0.71 -11.98
CA GLY A 113 -7.82 -0.43 -12.78
C GLY A 113 -8.27 -1.61 -11.93
N PHE A 114 -8.85 -2.62 -12.59
CA PHE A 114 -9.47 -3.79 -11.95
C PHE A 114 -8.98 -5.12 -12.56
N GLN A 115 -7.68 -5.21 -12.84
CA GLN A 115 -7.12 -6.41 -13.44
C GLN A 115 -7.14 -7.57 -12.44
N GLN A 116 -8.06 -8.49 -12.68
CA GLN A 116 -8.24 -9.68 -11.84
C GLN A 116 -6.98 -10.56 -11.86
N GLY A 117 -6.58 -11.06 -10.69
CA GLY A 117 -5.38 -11.88 -10.50
C GLY A 117 -4.05 -11.12 -10.49
N ASP A 118 -4.07 -9.78 -10.65
CA ASP A 118 -2.88 -8.91 -10.64
C ASP A 118 -2.58 -8.32 -9.25
N GLY A 119 -3.17 -8.90 -8.20
CA GLY A 119 -3.15 -8.38 -6.83
C GLY A 119 -3.92 -7.07 -6.65
N SER A 120 -4.14 -6.68 -5.41
CA SER A 120 -4.57 -5.32 -5.07
C SER A 120 -3.39 -4.51 -4.56
N TRP A 121 -3.24 -3.29 -5.08
CA TRP A 121 -2.08 -2.46 -4.82
C TRP A 121 -2.34 -0.99 -5.17
N SER A 122 -1.57 -0.10 -4.56
CA SER A 122 -1.48 1.32 -4.92
C SER A 122 -0.07 1.83 -4.68
N TYR A 123 0.38 2.78 -5.49
CA TYR A 123 1.62 3.51 -5.20
C TYR A 123 1.43 4.40 -3.97
N LEU A 124 2.54 4.66 -3.28
CA LEU A 124 2.52 5.36 -2.00
C LEU A 124 2.51 6.89 -2.19
N GLY A 125 1.40 7.55 -1.85
CA GLY A 125 1.36 9.01 -1.81
C GLY A 125 1.60 9.66 -3.16
N THR A 126 2.48 10.66 -3.19
CA THR A 126 2.88 11.40 -4.40
C THR A 126 3.73 10.59 -5.37
N ASP A 127 4.12 9.34 -5.04
CA ASP A 127 4.80 8.45 -5.99
C ASP A 127 3.96 8.25 -7.27
N VAL A 128 2.63 8.35 -7.16
CA VAL A 128 1.68 8.28 -8.29
C VAL A 128 1.98 9.30 -9.39
N LEU A 129 2.61 10.43 -9.04
CA LEU A 129 2.93 11.53 -9.96
C LEU A 129 4.04 11.18 -10.95
N ASN A 130 4.87 10.19 -10.62
CA ASN A 130 5.99 9.76 -11.47
C ASN A 130 5.60 8.62 -12.43
N ILE A 131 4.34 8.16 -12.37
CA ILE A 131 3.86 7.04 -13.18
C ILE A 131 3.32 7.57 -14.51
N PRO A 132 3.64 6.93 -15.66
CA PRO A 132 3.11 7.33 -16.95
C PRO A 132 1.57 7.43 -16.97
N LEU A 133 1.05 8.42 -17.70
CA LEU A 133 -0.39 8.75 -17.74
C LEU A 133 -1.25 7.61 -18.31
N ASN A 134 -0.66 6.70 -19.09
CA ASN A 134 -1.33 5.53 -19.65
C ASN A 134 -1.23 4.27 -18.77
N GLN A 135 -0.69 4.39 -17.55
CA GLN A 135 -0.53 3.29 -16.61
C GLN A 135 -1.37 3.50 -15.34
N ARG A 136 -1.78 2.38 -14.74
CA ARG A 136 -2.45 2.33 -13.43
C ARG A 136 -1.52 2.81 -12.33
N THR A 137 -2.06 3.58 -11.40
CA THR A 137 -1.42 3.89 -10.11
C THR A 137 -2.09 3.19 -8.94
N MET A 138 -3.19 2.50 -9.20
CA MET A 138 -3.88 1.61 -8.27
C MET A 138 -4.53 0.46 -9.05
N ASN A 139 -4.57 -0.73 -8.46
CA ASN A 139 -5.30 -1.87 -8.99
C ASN A 139 -6.08 -2.60 -7.91
N PHE A 140 -7.24 -3.12 -8.29
CA PHE A 140 -7.97 -4.13 -7.52
C PHE A 140 -7.95 -5.47 -8.25
N GLY A 141 -7.39 -6.48 -7.58
CA GLY A 141 -7.11 -7.81 -8.15
C GLY A 141 -8.24 -8.82 -8.03
N TRP A 142 -9.34 -8.44 -7.39
CA TRP A 142 -10.54 -9.24 -7.15
C TRP A 142 -11.79 -8.35 -7.20
N PRO A 143 -13.01 -8.90 -7.31
CA PRO A 143 -14.23 -8.12 -7.16
C PRO A 143 -14.29 -7.48 -5.77
N LEU A 144 -14.84 -6.27 -5.68
CA LEU A 144 -15.00 -5.55 -4.42
C LEU A 144 -16.45 -5.60 -3.95
N ALA A 145 -17.42 -5.39 -4.83
CA ALA A 145 -18.83 -5.30 -4.45
C ALA A 145 -19.36 -6.64 -3.88
N ASP A 146 -18.94 -7.75 -4.46
CA ASP A 146 -19.37 -9.10 -4.08
C ASP A 146 -18.43 -9.78 -3.07
N ASP A 147 -17.41 -9.07 -2.58
CA ASP A 147 -16.44 -9.61 -1.65
C ASP A 147 -16.68 -9.12 -0.22
N ALA A 148 -16.66 -10.05 0.74
CA ALA A 148 -16.90 -9.75 2.14
C ALA A 148 -15.91 -8.73 2.74
N TYR A 149 -14.72 -8.57 2.13
CA TYR A 149 -13.68 -7.62 2.52
C TYR A 149 -13.38 -6.58 1.43
N GLY A 150 -14.27 -6.43 0.44
CA GLY A 150 -14.02 -5.54 -0.70
C GLY A 150 -13.94 -4.08 -0.31
N LYS A 151 -14.76 -3.66 0.66
CA LYS A 151 -14.71 -2.30 1.23
C LYS A 151 -13.39 -2.05 1.98
N GLU A 152 -12.98 -2.98 2.81
CA GLU A 152 -11.72 -2.93 3.57
C GLU A 152 -10.53 -2.87 2.61
N THR A 153 -10.56 -3.66 1.53
CA THR A 153 -9.56 -3.60 0.47
C THR A 153 -9.52 -2.21 -0.17
N ALA A 154 -10.67 -1.63 -0.52
CA ALA A 154 -10.73 -0.30 -1.12
C ALA A 154 -10.20 0.79 -0.18
N LEU A 155 -10.58 0.76 1.09
CA LEU A 155 -10.06 1.68 2.12
C LEU A 155 -8.55 1.56 2.28
N HIS A 156 -8.04 0.33 2.28
CA HIS A 156 -6.62 0.02 2.39
C HIS A 156 -5.82 0.60 1.22
N GLU A 157 -6.21 0.32 -0.02
CA GLU A 157 -5.52 0.82 -1.21
C GLU A 157 -5.61 2.35 -1.34
N VAL A 158 -6.74 2.95 -0.98
CA VAL A 158 -6.84 4.42 -0.91
C VAL A 158 -5.91 4.95 0.17
N GLY A 159 -5.75 4.27 1.32
CA GLY A 159 -4.79 4.64 2.36
C GLY A 159 -3.34 4.73 1.83
N HIS A 160 -2.92 3.79 0.99
CA HIS A 160 -1.62 3.85 0.31
C HIS A 160 -1.47 5.09 -0.57
N THR A 161 -2.50 5.48 -1.32
CA THR A 161 -2.51 6.76 -2.06
C THR A 161 -2.35 7.98 -1.15
N LEU A 162 -2.66 7.88 0.15
CA LEU A 162 -2.45 8.93 1.16
C LEU A 162 -1.07 8.87 1.84
N ALA A 163 -0.13 8.11 1.29
CA ALA A 163 1.19 7.85 1.84
C ALA A 163 1.19 7.03 3.14
N LEU A 164 0.13 6.25 3.41
CA LEU A 164 0.10 5.31 4.53
C LEU A 164 0.63 3.94 4.08
N PRO A 165 1.80 3.49 4.53
CA PRO A 165 2.33 2.17 4.20
C PRO A 165 1.64 1.08 5.04
N HIS A 166 2.04 -0.19 4.90
CA HIS A 166 1.46 -1.27 5.72
C HIS A 166 1.76 -1.09 7.21
N GLU A 167 0.74 -1.18 8.06
CA GLU A 167 0.90 -1.03 9.52
C GLU A 167 1.83 -2.09 10.12
N HIS A 168 1.84 -3.32 9.59
CA HIS A 168 2.73 -4.37 10.11
C HIS A 168 4.22 -4.09 9.89
N GLN A 169 4.56 -3.16 9.00
CA GLN A 169 5.94 -2.70 8.76
C GLN A 169 6.32 -1.54 9.71
N ASN A 170 5.43 -1.13 10.61
CA ASN A 170 5.77 -0.17 11.65
C ASN A 170 6.83 -0.80 12.58
N PRO A 171 8.02 -0.18 12.77
CA PRO A 171 9.07 -0.75 13.61
C PRO A 171 8.68 -0.89 15.09
N LYS A 172 7.55 -0.29 15.49
CA LYS A 172 6.95 -0.41 16.83
C LYS A 172 5.81 -1.44 16.90
N ALA A 173 5.50 -2.16 15.82
CA ALA A 173 4.46 -3.19 15.80
C ALA A 173 4.79 -4.37 16.72
N GLY A 174 6.07 -4.57 17.06
CA GLY A 174 6.53 -5.60 18.00
C GLY A 174 6.39 -7.03 17.48
N ILE A 175 6.16 -7.20 16.16
CA ILE A 175 6.01 -8.51 15.53
C ILE A 175 7.36 -9.23 15.53
N GLN A 176 7.37 -10.46 16.06
CA GLN A 176 8.50 -11.37 15.95
C GLN A 176 8.19 -12.39 14.87
N TRP A 177 8.69 -12.14 13.65
CA TRP A 177 8.47 -13.03 12.52
C TRP A 177 9.25 -14.33 12.68
N ASN A 178 8.59 -15.46 12.40
CA ASN A 178 9.30 -16.64 11.93
C ASN A 178 9.52 -16.46 10.43
N GLU A 179 10.60 -15.78 10.07
CA GLU A 179 10.82 -15.36 8.69
C GLU A 179 10.94 -16.54 7.71
N ASP A 180 11.52 -17.67 8.14
CA ASP A 180 11.61 -18.88 7.31
C ASP A 180 10.22 -19.44 6.99
N ALA A 181 9.32 -19.46 7.99
CA ALA A 181 7.94 -19.88 7.77
C ALA A 181 7.18 -18.91 6.86
N VAL A 182 7.41 -17.60 7.00
CA VAL A 182 6.82 -16.58 6.12
C VAL A 182 7.29 -16.78 4.69
N ARG A 183 8.61 -16.91 4.47
CA ARG A 183 9.20 -17.13 3.16
C ARG A 183 8.69 -18.43 2.53
N ALA A 184 8.64 -19.52 3.30
CA ALA A 184 8.11 -20.80 2.83
C ALA A 184 6.63 -20.72 2.44
N SER A 185 5.82 -19.98 3.20
CA SER A 185 4.39 -19.85 2.92
C SER A 185 4.12 -18.98 1.69
N LEU A 186 4.83 -17.86 1.52
CA LEU A 186 4.53 -16.87 0.48
C LEU A 186 5.21 -17.17 -0.85
N SER A 187 6.28 -17.96 -0.85
CA SER A 187 6.88 -18.48 -2.09
C SER A 187 6.05 -19.61 -2.72
N GLY A 188 5.13 -20.22 -1.97
CA GLY A 188 4.19 -21.21 -2.48
C GLY A 188 2.90 -20.60 -3.07
N PRO A 189 2.08 -21.41 -3.75
CA PRO A 189 0.76 -20.99 -4.19
C PRO A 189 -0.15 -20.55 -3.03
N PRO A 190 -1.05 -19.57 -3.25
CA PRO A 190 -1.37 -18.93 -4.53
C PRO A 190 -0.44 -17.76 -4.88
N ASN A 191 0.36 -17.28 -3.93
CA ASN A 191 1.13 -16.04 -4.10
C ASN A 191 2.33 -16.23 -5.04
N ASN A 192 3.10 -17.31 -4.85
CA ASN A 192 4.31 -17.60 -5.63
C ASN A 192 5.28 -16.40 -5.67
N TRP A 193 5.39 -15.67 -4.56
CA TRP A 193 6.19 -14.45 -4.52
C TRP A 193 7.69 -14.77 -4.52
N LEU A 194 8.44 -13.93 -5.23
CA LEU A 194 9.90 -13.93 -5.14
C LEU A 194 10.35 -13.41 -3.76
N SER A 195 11.54 -13.83 -3.34
CA SER A 195 12.11 -13.45 -2.04
C SER A 195 12.15 -11.94 -1.84
N GLU A 196 12.48 -11.18 -2.88
CA GLU A 196 12.54 -9.72 -2.85
C GLU A 196 11.17 -9.09 -2.61
N THR A 197 10.12 -9.66 -3.19
CA THR A 197 8.73 -9.24 -2.98
C THR A 197 8.30 -9.50 -1.54
N ILE A 198 8.64 -10.68 -1.00
CA ILE A 198 8.33 -11.06 0.39
C ILE A 198 9.04 -10.12 1.36
N GLU A 199 10.33 -9.85 1.12
CA GLU A 199 11.13 -8.98 1.96
C GLU A 199 10.52 -7.57 2.00
N TYR A 200 10.26 -6.98 0.83
CA TYR A 200 9.75 -5.61 0.71
C TYR A 200 8.34 -5.43 1.28
N ASN A 201 7.44 -6.40 1.07
CA ASN A 201 6.03 -6.25 1.44
C ASN A 201 5.71 -6.71 2.87
N ILE A 202 6.50 -7.62 3.44
CA ILE A 202 6.15 -8.30 4.70
C ILE A 202 7.21 -8.11 5.78
N LEU A 203 8.50 -8.28 5.45
CA LEU A 203 9.56 -8.40 6.45
C LEU A 203 10.30 -7.09 6.74
N LEU A 204 10.37 -6.19 5.75
CA LEU A 204 11.04 -4.91 5.89
C LEU A 204 10.21 -3.93 6.74
N ASP A 205 10.83 -3.29 7.74
CA ASP A 205 10.19 -2.19 8.45
C ASP A 205 10.35 -0.86 7.70
N ILE A 206 9.33 -0.02 7.76
CA ILE A 206 9.40 1.36 7.29
C ILE A 206 10.23 2.14 8.33
N LEU A 207 11.42 2.60 7.94
CA LEU A 207 12.37 3.33 8.79
C LEU A 207 13.16 2.44 9.78
N PRO A 208 14.00 1.51 9.27
CA PRO A 208 14.83 0.67 10.13
C PRO A 208 15.84 1.50 10.96
N GLY A 209 16.17 2.73 10.53
CA GLY A 209 17.06 3.65 11.24
C GLY A 209 16.54 4.13 12.60
N LEU A 210 15.21 4.11 12.82
CA LEU A 210 14.58 4.51 14.08
C LEU A 210 14.65 3.42 15.17
N LYS A 211 15.00 2.17 14.84
CA LYS A 211 15.26 1.11 15.84
C LYS A 211 16.46 1.43 16.74
N ALA A 212 17.40 2.27 16.29
CA ALA A 212 18.69 2.45 16.96
C ALA A 212 18.72 3.51 18.08
N ARG A 213 17.60 4.16 18.44
CA ARG A 213 17.58 5.16 19.53
C ARG A 213 16.40 4.99 20.48
N GLY A 214 16.40 3.87 21.19
CA GLY A 214 15.87 3.86 22.56
C GLY A 214 16.75 4.77 23.42
N PHE A 215 16.30 6.00 23.62
CA PHE A 215 16.94 6.96 24.53
C PHE A 215 16.76 6.44 25.97
N LEU A 216 17.68 5.58 26.42
CA LEU A 216 17.85 5.27 27.83
C LEU A 216 18.33 6.54 28.51
N LEU A 217 17.38 7.32 29.06
CA LEU A 217 17.67 8.29 30.11
C LEU A 217 18.12 7.52 31.35
N SER A 218 19.42 7.22 31.43
CA SER A 218 20.04 6.87 32.69
C SER A 218 19.99 8.11 33.60
N HIS A 219 19.02 8.11 34.51
CA HIS A 219 19.06 9.00 35.67
C HIS A 219 20.24 8.54 36.53
N SER A 220 21.36 9.27 36.43
CA SER A 220 22.40 9.21 37.45
C SER A 220 21.91 10.01 38.65
N SER A 221 21.37 9.32 39.65
CA SER A 221 21.23 9.88 40.98
C SER A 221 22.63 10.10 41.55
N SER A 222 23.05 11.36 41.65
CA SER A 222 24.13 11.76 42.55
C SER A 222 23.56 11.77 43.97
N ALA A 223 23.89 10.75 44.77
CA ALA A 223 23.82 10.83 46.21
C ALA A 223 25.11 11.51 46.71
N GLY A 224 24.93 12.53 47.55
CA GLY A 224 26.01 13.17 48.32
C GLY A 224 26.41 12.39 49.55
#